data_AF-A0A2N0R1M4-F1
#
_entry.id   AF-A0A2N0R1M4-F1
#
_cell.length_a   1.000
_cell.length_b   1.000
_cell.length_c   1.000
_cell.angle_alpha   90.00
_cell.angle_beta   90.00
_cell.angle_gamma   90.00
#
_symmetry.space_group_name_H-M   'P 1'
#
loop_
_entity.id
_entity.type
_entity.pdbx_description
1 polymer ?
#
loop_
_entity_poly.entity_id
_entity_poly.type
_entity_poly.pdbx_seq_one_letter_code
_entity_poly.pdbx_strand_id
1 'polypeptide(L)'
;EVVQLNSTEEIKSPEYLATKHPFGKIPSLNDDGFQIYETRAIARYLINKYQGTKTSTVLIPSDVQIAALVEQFISVEASHFTRPLSKLIVQLVFKNVMVKNLILKLLTKLAKNLIKF
;
A
#
# COMPACT_ATOMS: atom_id res chain seq x y z
N GLU A 1 -9.40 1.46 11.37
CA GLU A 1 -8.61 0.31 11.84
C GLU A 1 -7.23 0.38 11.18
N VAL A 2 -6.14 0.24 11.93
CA VAL A 2 -4.78 0.21 11.34
C VAL A 2 -4.70 -1.07 10.52
N VAL A 3 -4.56 -0.97 9.20
CA VAL A 3 -4.39 -2.13 8.31
C VAL A 3 -3.19 -2.91 8.82
N GLN A 4 -3.41 -4.09 9.40
CA GLN A 4 -2.33 -5.02 9.71
C GLN A 4 -1.53 -5.23 8.41
N LEU A 5 -0.21 -5.03 8.49
CA LEU A 5 0.67 -5.34 7.37
C LEU A 5 0.65 -6.85 7.18
N ASN A 6 -0.15 -7.31 6.22
CA ASN A 6 -0.17 -8.71 5.80
C ASN A 6 1.25 -9.17 5.48
N SER A 7 1.58 -10.39 5.91
CA SER A 7 2.88 -10.98 5.58
C SER A 7 3.02 -11.13 4.05
N THR A 8 4.26 -11.11 3.55
CA THR A 8 4.52 -11.31 2.11
C THR A 8 3.99 -12.66 1.62
N GLU A 9 3.91 -13.66 2.48
CA GLU A 9 3.34 -14.98 2.19
C GLU A 9 1.82 -14.91 2.05
N GLU A 10 1.14 -14.20 2.94
CA GLU A 10 -0.32 -14.04 2.91
C GLU A 10 -0.79 -13.31 1.65
N ILE A 11 -0.13 -12.21 1.25
CA ILE A 11 -0.50 -11.44 0.05
C ILE A 11 -0.29 -12.22 -1.26
N LYS A 12 0.39 -13.36 -1.21
CA LYS A 12 0.60 -14.28 -2.34
C LYS A 12 -0.24 -15.54 -2.25
N SER A 13 -0.99 -15.74 -1.17
CA SER A 13 -1.84 -16.91 -1.00
C SER A 13 -2.96 -16.97 -2.05
N PRO A 14 -3.40 -18.17 -2.48
CA PRO A 14 -4.51 -18.30 -3.43
C PRO A 14 -5.79 -17.59 -2.96
N GLU A 15 -6.08 -17.64 -1.67
CA GLU A 15 -7.24 -16.96 -1.07
C GLU A 15 -7.15 -15.44 -1.22
N TYR A 16 -6.00 -14.82 -0.91
CA TYR A 16 -5.81 -13.38 -1.05
C TYR A 16 -5.93 -12.92 -2.51
N LEU A 17 -5.34 -13.68 -3.43
CA LEU A 17 -5.42 -13.38 -4.86
C LEU A 17 -6.86 -13.49 -5.38
N ALA A 18 -7.63 -14.46 -4.91
CA ALA A 18 -9.00 -14.68 -5.32
C ALA A 18 -9.98 -13.65 -4.72
N THR A 19 -9.75 -13.21 -3.47
CA THR A 19 -10.75 -12.45 -2.70
C THR A 19 -10.42 -10.98 -2.48
N LYS A 20 -9.13 -10.59 -2.48
CA LYS A 20 -8.70 -9.24 -2.06
C LYS A 20 -8.01 -8.45 -3.17
N HIS A 21 -6.99 -9.01 -3.80
CA HIS A 21 -6.25 -8.33 -4.86
C HIS A 21 -5.58 -9.33 -5.82
N PRO A 22 -6.02 -9.42 -7.09
CA PRO A 22 -5.59 -10.46 -8.03
C PRO A 22 -4.10 -10.39 -8.44
N PHE A 23 -3.42 -9.27 -8.13
CA PHE A 23 -2.01 -9.07 -8.43
C PHE A 23 -1.10 -9.31 -7.21
N GLY A 24 -1.67 -9.71 -6.07
CA GLY A 24 -0.94 -9.98 -4.83
C GLY A 24 -0.14 -8.77 -4.37
N LYS A 25 -0.81 -7.61 -4.34
CA LYS A 25 -0.30 -6.33 -3.87
C LYS A 25 -1.21 -5.79 -2.77
N ILE A 26 -0.71 -4.82 -2.05
CA ILE A 26 -1.48 -4.00 -1.10
C ILE A 26 -1.46 -2.55 -1.58
N PRO A 27 -2.46 -1.73 -1.23
CA PRO A 27 -3.61 -2.03 -0.36
C PRO A 27 -4.81 -2.63 -1.10
N SER A 28 -5.69 -3.25 -0.31
CA SER A 28 -7.06 -3.65 -0.66
C SER A 28 -7.98 -3.21 0.49
N LEU A 29 -9.19 -2.73 0.19
CA LEU A 29 -10.18 -2.29 1.16
C LEU A 29 -11.45 -3.13 1.03
N ASN A 30 -11.98 -3.58 2.17
CA ASN A 30 -13.34 -4.09 2.29
C ASN A 30 -14.11 -3.06 3.14
N ASP A 31 -15.16 -2.47 2.57
CA ASP A 31 -16.03 -1.50 3.23
C ASP A 31 -17.46 -2.07 3.22
N ASP A 32 -17.85 -2.71 4.33
CA ASP A 32 -19.16 -3.35 4.53
C ASP A 32 -19.55 -4.33 3.40
N GLY A 33 -18.60 -5.16 2.95
CA GLY A 33 -18.80 -6.15 1.89
C GLY A 33 -18.49 -5.63 0.48
N PHE A 34 -18.23 -4.33 0.32
CA PHE A 34 -17.71 -3.78 -0.94
C PHE A 34 -16.18 -3.89 -0.99
N GLN A 35 -15.67 -4.71 -1.90
CA GLN A 35 -14.24 -4.94 -2.09
C GLN A 35 -13.67 -4.07 -3.21
N ILE A 36 -12.59 -3.34 -2.92
CA ILE A 36 -11.88 -2.50 -3.90
C ILE A 36 -10.36 -2.55 -3.66
N TYR A 37 -9.57 -2.52 -4.73
CA TYR A 37 -8.10 -2.46 -4.68
C TYR A 37 -7.59 -1.33 -5.59
N GLU A 38 -6.27 -1.10 -5.59
CA GLU A 38 -5.57 0.09 -6.11
C GLU A 38 -5.70 1.33 -5.22
N THR A 39 -4.56 1.84 -4.73
CA THR A 39 -4.51 2.97 -3.77
C THR A 39 -5.28 4.21 -4.26
N ARG A 40 -5.17 4.55 -5.55
CA ARG A 40 -5.83 5.75 -6.12
C ARG A 40 -7.34 5.57 -6.24
N ALA A 41 -7.79 4.36 -6.56
CA ALA A 41 -9.21 4.03 -6.63
C ALA A 41 -9.84 4.04 -5.22
N ILE A 42 -9.16 3.43 -4.24
CA ILE A 42 -9.54 3.49 -2.82
C ILE A 42 -9.63 4.94 -2.34
N ALA A 43 -8.62 5.77 -2.63
CA ALA A 43 -8.61 7.16 -2.23
C ALA A 43 -9.81 7.93 -2.80
N ARG A 44 -10.09 7.81 -4.11
CA ARG A 44 -11.27 8.43 -4.74
C ARG A 44 -12.59 7.94 -4.15
N TYR A 45 -12.70 6.64 -3.88
CA TYR A 45 -13.88 6.07 -3.21
C TYR A 45 -14.11 6.70 -1.84
N LEU A 46 -13.08 6.76 -0.99
CA LEU A 46 -13.16 7.34 0.35
C LEU A 46 -13.46 8.84 0.31
N ILE A 47 -12.84 9.59 -0.61
CA ILE A 47 -13.14 11.01 -0.82
C ILE A 47 -14.63 11.18 -1.14
N ASN A 48 -15.13 10.46 -2.15
CA ASN A 48 -16.53 10.58 -2.57
C ASN A 48 -17.53 10.14 -1.49
N LYS A 49 -17.18 9.14 -0.66
CA LYS A 49 -18.05 8.65 0.42
C LYS A 49 -18.12 9.61 1.61
N TYR A 50 -17.01 10.27 1.94
CA TYR A 50 -16.86 10.95 3.24
C TYR A 50 -16.68 12.47 3.18
N GLN A 51 -16.23 13.03 2.06
CA GLN A 51 -16.17 14.48 1.86
C GLN A 51 -17.58 15.08 1.94
N GLY A 52 -17.74 16.13 2.73
CA GLY A 52 -19.02 16.82 2.92
C GLY A 52 -20.01 16.06 3.82
N THR A 53 -19.76 14.79 4.15
CA THR A 53 -20.63 13.99 5.04
C THR A 53 -19.99 13.74 6.40
N LYS A 54 -18.75 13.26 6.43
CA LYS A 54 -17.99 12.97 7.65
C LYS A 54 -16.87 13.98 7.91
N THR A 55 -16.48 14.75 6.89
CA THR A 55 -15.47 15.81 7.00
C THR A 55 -15.89 17.04 6.19
N SER A 56 -15.59 18.23 6.69
CA SER A 56 -15.73 19.49 5.95
C SER A 56 -14.59 19.74 4.95
N THR A 57 -13.55 18.90 4.97
CA THR A 57 -12.41 19.02 4.05
C THR A 57 -12.82 18.56 2.65
N VAL A 58 -12.60 19.42 1.65
CA VAL A 58 -12.83 19.13 0.24
C VAL A 58 -11.50 18.85 -0.45
N LEU A 59 -11.32 17.62 -0.93
CA LEU A 59 -10.13 17.13 -1.65
C LEU A 59 -10.35 17.11 -3.17
N ILE A 60 -11.55 16.77 -3.63
CA ILE A 60 -11.94 16.87 -5.04
C ILE A 60 -13.15 17.81 -5.11
N PRO A 61 -12.97 19.08 -5.52
CA PRO A 61 -14.06 20.04 -5.65
C PRO A 61 -15.08 19.63 -6.72
N SER A 62 -16.32 20.13 -6.59
CA SER A 62 -17.39 19.89 -7.58
C SER A 62 -17.23 20.71 -8.86
N ASP A 63 -16.47 21.81 -8.81
CA ASP A 63 -16.12 22.58 -10.00
C ASP A 63 -15.30 21.71 -10.97
N VAL A 64 -15.78 21.61 -12.21
CA VAL A 64 -15.22 20.70 -13.20
C VAL A 64 -13.79 21.04 -13.58
N GLN A 65 -13.42 22.32 -13.60
CA GLN A 65 -12.08 22.75 -13.98
C GLN A 65 -11.09 22.46 -12.85
N ILE A 66 -11.48 22.74 -11.60
CA ILE A 66 -10.63 22.45 -10.44
C ILE A 66 -10.48 20.93 -10.25
N ALA A 67 -11.56 20.16 -10.41
CA ALA A 67 -11.51 18.70 -10.39
C ALA A 67 -10.57 18.14 -11.48
N ALA A 68 -10.61 18.72 -12.69
CA ALA A 68 -9.71 18.35 -13.77
C ALA A 68 -8.23 18.61 -13.43
N LEU A 69 -7.92 19.71 -12.73
CA LEU A 69 -6.56 19.98 -12.26
C LEU A 69 -6.11 18.95 -11.22
N VAL A 70 -6.97 18.55 -10.28
CA VAL A 70 -6.65 17.47 -9.33
C VAL A 70 -6.33 16.18 -10.07
N GLU A 71 -7.15 15.81 -11.05
CA GLU A 71 -6.93 14.61 -11.86
C GLU A 71 -5.64 14.71 -12.70
N GLN A 72 -5.33 15.89 -13.23
CA GLN A 72 -4.06 16.14 -13.92
C GLN A 72 -2.87 15.80 -13.03
N PHE A 73 -2.86 16.26 -11.78
CA PHE A 73 -1.76 15.97 -10.85
C PHE A 73 -1.71 14.50 -10.43
N ILE A 74 -2.86 13.84 -10.26
CA ILE A 74 -2.91 12.38 -10.01
C ILE A 74 -2.31 11.62 -11.20
N SER A 75 -2.65 12.02 -12.43
CA SER A 75 -2.11 11.41 -13.65
C SER A 75 -0.60 11.65 -13.80
N VAL A 76 -0.13 12.86 -13.49
CA VAL A 76 1.30 13.20 -13.47
C VAL A 76 2.04 12.37 -12.42
N GLU A 77 1.49 12.24 -11.21
CA GLU A 77 2.06 11.41 -10.16
C GLU A 77 2.22 9.96 -10.63
N ALA A 78 1.15 9.36 -11.16
CA ALA A 78 1.12 7.97 -11.61
C ALA A 78 2.08 7.71 -12.78
N SER A 79 2.15 8.64 -13.72
CA SER A 79 2.90 8.47 -14.98
C SER A 79 4.39 8.79 -14.83
N HIS A 80 4.74 9.75 -13.98
CA HIS A 80 6.10 10.30 -13.94
C HIS A 80 6.78 10.17 -12.57
N PHE A 81 6.06 10.17 -11.46
CA PHE A 81 6.66 10.21 -10.13
C PHE A 81 6.71 8.85 -9.43
N THR A 82 5.68 8.02 -9.52
CA THR A 82 5.61 6.76 -8.76
C THR A 82 6.81 5.86 -9.05
N ARG A 83 7.20 5.72 -10.32
CA ARG A 83 8.27 4.81 -10.73
C ARG A 83 9.66 5.24 -10.23
N PRO A 84 10.14 6.48 -10.45
CA PRO A 84 11.42 6.90 -9.89
C PRO A 84 11.40 6.93 -8.36
N LEU A 85 10.30 7.37 -7.74
CA LEU A 85 10.19 7.43 -6.28
C LEU A 85 10.26 6.04 -5.63
N SER A 86 9.56 5.05 -6.20
CA SER A 86 9.61 3.67 -5.67
C SER A 86 11.01 3.09 -5.67
N LYS A 87 11.84 3.37 -6.70
CA LYS A 87 13.25 2.95 -6.72
C LYS A 87 14.04 3.57 -5.57
N LEU A 88 13.83 4.86 -5.30
CA LEU A 88 14.50 5.56 -4.22
C LEU A 88 14.10 5.00 -2.86
N ILE A 89 12.80 4.78 -2.63
CA ILE A 89 12.28 4.21 -1.38
C ILE A 89 12.87 2.81 -1.14
N VAL A 90 12.98 1.97 -2.17
CA VAL A 90 13.60 0.64 -2.03
C VAL A 90 15.05 0.75 -1.58
N GLN A 91 15.83 1.67 -2.15
CA GLN A 91 17.25 1.84 -1.79
C GLN A 91 17.42 2.43 -0.39
N LEU A 92 16.65 3.47 -0.04
CA LEU A 92 16.86 4.21 1.21
C LEU A 92 16.21 3.54 2.41
N VAL A 93 15.04 2.94 2.24
CA VAL A 93 14.22 2.42 3.34
C VAL A 93 14.35 0.90 3.43
N PHE A 94 14.02 0.19 2.34
CA PHE A 94 13.87 -1.27 2.41
C PHE A 94 15.20 -2.04 2.41
N LYS A 95 16.24 -1.55 1.73
CA LYS A 95 17.55 -2.23 1.69
C LYS A 95 18.17 -2.36 3.09
N ASN A 96 18.11 -1.30 3.90
CA ASN A 96 18.64 -1.30 5.26
C ASN A 96 17.87 -2.25 6.19
N VAL A 97 16.54 -2.27 6.08
CA VAL A 97 15.68 -3.20 6.83
C VAL A 97 15.95 -4.65 6.43
N MET A 98 16.10 -4.92 5.13
CA MET A 98 16.37 -6.26 4.61
C MET A 98 17.73 -6.80 5.09
N VAL A 99 18.78 -5.98 5.04
CA VAL A 99 20.12 -6.35 5.51
C VAL A 99 20.10 -6.65 7.02
N LYS A 100 19.46 -5.78 7.81
CA LYS A 100 19.33 -5.99 9.26
C LYS A 100 18.58 -7.28 9.59
N ASN A 101 17.48 -7.56 8.87
CA ASN A 101 16.70 -8.78 9.05
C ASN A 101 17.48 -10.05 8.63
N LEU A 102 18.30 -9.97 7.58
CA LEU A 102 19.15 -11.08 7.15
C LEU A 102 20.21 -11.41 8.19
N ILE A 103 20.90 -10.40 8.72
CA ILE A 103 21.90 -10.55 9.78
C ILE A 103 21.24 -11.17 11.03
N LEU A 104 20.08 -10.66 11.44
CA LEU A 104 19.35 -11.21 12.58
C LEU A 104 18.97 -12.68 12.37
N LYS A 105 18.48 -13.06 11.19
CA LYS A 105 18.17 -14.46 10.85
C LYS A 105 19.41 -15.36 10.93
N LEU A 106 20.55 -14.90 10.42
CA LEU A 106 21.82 -15.64 10.48
C LEU A 106 22.30 -15.84 11.92
N LEU A 107 22.30 -14.78 12.73
CA LEU A 107 22.66 -14.84 14.15
C LEU A 107 21.75 -15.79 14.93
N THR A 108 20.44 -15.73 14.68
CA THR A 108 19.47 -16.62 15.35
C THR A 108 19.71 -18.09 14.97
N LYS A 109 20.06 -18.36 13.71
CA LYS A 109 20.39 -19.71 13.23
C LYS A 109 21.69 -20.24 13.86
N LEU A 110 22.72 -19.39 13.95
CA LEU A 110 23.98 -19.71 14.63
C LEU A 110 23.76 -20.01 16.11
N ALA A 111 23.03 -19.15 16.82
CA ALA A 111 22.72 -19.36 18.24
C ALA A 111 21.97 -20.68 18.49
N LYS A 112 20.96 -21.00 17.66
CA LYS A 112 20.22 -22.27 17.76
C LYS A 112 21.09 -23.51 17.52
N ASN A 113 22.12 -23.41 16.68
CA ASN A 113 23.03 -24.51 16.41
C ASN A 113 24.10 -24.67 17.51
N LEU A 114 24.52 -23.58 18.14
CA LEU A 114 25.48 -23.61 19.25
C LEU A 114 24.89 -24.19 20.55
N ILE A 115 23.59 -24.03 20.78
CA ILE A 115 22.88 -24.56 21.96
C ILE A 115 22.53 -26.06 21.80
N LYS A 116 22.75 -26.65 20.62
CA LYS A 116 22.50 -28.07 20.34
C LYS A 116 23.72 -28.98 20.61
N PHE A 117 24.83 -28.42 21.06
CA PHE A 117 26.01 -29.13 21.59
C PHE A 117 26.07 -28.91 23.11
#